data_AF-A0A356K4R1-F1
#
_entry.id   AF-A0A356K4R1-F1
#
_cell.length_a   1.000
_cell.length_b   1.000
_cell.length_c   1.000
_cell.angle_alpha   90.00
_cell.angle_beta   90.00
_cell.angle_gamma   90.00
#
_symmetry.space_group_name_H-M   'P 1'
#
loop_
_entity.id
_entity.type
_entity.pdbx_description
1 polymer ?
#
loop_
_entity_poly.entity_id
_entity_poly.type
_entity_poly.pdbx_seq_one_letter_code
_entity_poly.pdbx_strand_id
1 'polypeptide(L)'
;MLDALRQISRDVETAPSFEYALGIIVARVCLILGTEVCSIYIFDKVSGELKLIENEGFHRSAIGTVSLAPGEGVVGLVAERGEPLNIENVSEHPRYRHFSAIGEEPFSAFLGVPVTHNRRVLGVITVQQREDRRFREDEEAFLTTLAAQLANVVARADATGRVSAILNADYVPTDVRYEGIAGAPGIAIGTAVVIGPSANLDHVPNKETDEVAAELTSFDRAIDRVRADIEETDRSLSEHLPAQERALFSAYLHMLDDSAIAGEVREEIRLGNWAQGALRTVIARHVSKLQLVENPYLRERVTDVRELGQRVLAYLQDIHRDKFYFPEQVILIG
;
A
#
# COMPACT_ATOMS: atom_id res chain seq x y z
N MET A 1 -17.02 -20.40 -8.71
CA MET A 1 -15.57 -20.10 -8.60
C MET A 1 -15.20 -18.73 -9.16
N LEU A 2 -15.68 -18.32 -10.35
CA LEU A 2 -15.33 -17.01 -10.93
C LEU A 2 -15.70 -15.80 -10.04
N ASP A 3 -16.89 -15.81 -9.44
CA ASP A 3 -17.31 -14.72 -8.54
C ASP A 3 -16.48 -14.67 -7.26
N ALA A 4 -16.10 -15.84 -6.73
CA ALA A 4 -15.25 -15.94 -5.57
C ALA A 4 -13.83 -15.39 -5.86
N LEU A 5 -13.30 -15.66 -7.05
CA LEU A 5 -12.01 -15.11 -7.50
C LEU A 5 -12.07 -13.58 -7.62
N ARG A 6 -13.14 -13.04 -8.22
CA ARG A 6 -13.36 -11.59 -8.28
C ARG A 6 -13.45 -10.95 -6.90
N GLN A 7 -14.14 -11.61 -5.97
CA GLN A 7 -14.29 -11.10 -4.62
C GLN A 7 -12.96 -11.13 -3.85
N ILE A 8 -12.18 -12.22 -3.94
CA ILE A 8 -10.81 -12.27 -3.37
C ILE A 8 -9.95 -11.16 -3.96
N SER A 9 -9.95 -10.98 -5.28
CA SER A 9 -9.15 -9.96 -5.96
C SER A 9 -9.47 -8.55 -5.43
N ARG A 10 -10.76 -8.21 -5.27
CA ARG A 10 -11.17 -6.91 -4.72
C ARG A 10 -10.74 -6.73 -3.28
N ASP A 11 -10.93 -7.75 -2.45
CA ASP A 11 -10.63 -7.64 -1.02
C ASP A 11 -9.11 -7.55 -0.76
N VAL A 12 -8.31 -8.21 -1.60
CA VAL A 12 -6.85 -8.08 -1.65
C VAL A 12 -6.43 -6.67 -2.09
N GLU A 13 -7.10 -6.08 -3.08
CA GLU A 13 -6.81 -4.71 -3.53
C GLU A 13 -7.12 -3.65 -2.47
N THR A 14 -8.15 -3.86 -1.65
CA THR A 14 -8.56 -2.94 -0.57
C THR A 14 -7.91 -3.25 0.78
N ALA A 15 -7.06 -4.27 0.87
CA ALA A 15 -6.47 -4.68 2.13
C ALA A 15 -5.57 -3.58 2.71
N PRO A 16 -5.63 -3.32 4.03
CA PRO A 16 -4.83 -2.28 4.68
C PRO A 16 -3.32 -2.59 4.70
N SER A 17 -2.94 -3.86 4.52
CA SER A 17 -1.55 -4.29 4.55
C SER A 17 -1.32 -5.56 3.72
N PHE A 18 -0.06 -5.82 3.37
CA PHE A 18 0.34 -7.03 2.64
C PHE A 18 0.02 -8.30 3.43
N GLU A 19 0.32 -8.29 4.72
CA GLU A 19 0.08 -9.40 5.66
C GLU A 19 -1.42 -9.69 5.76
N TYR A 20 -2.25 -8.64 5.84
CA TYR A 20 -3.71 -8.78 5.84
C TYR A 20 -4.23 -9.36 4.51
N ALA A 21 -3.66 -8.93 3.37
CA ALA A 21 -4.02 -9.48 2.07
C ALA A 21 -3.72 -10.98 1.97
N LEU A 22 -2.54 -11.42 2.45
CA LEU A 22 -2.18 -12.84 2.49
C LEU A 22 -3.15 -13.64 3.37
N GLY A 23 -3.49 -13.11 4.55
CA GLY A 23 -4.47 -13.71 5.45
C GLY A 23 -5.86 -13.90 4.81
N ILE A 24 -6.34 -12.90 4.07
CA ILE A 24 -7.59 -13.01 3.29
C ILE A 24 -7.49 -14.15 2.27
N ILE A 25 -6.37 -14.26 1.56
CA ILE A 25 -6.19 -15.27 0.51
C ILE A 25 -6.25 -16.68 1.12
N VAL A 26 -5.42 -16.97 2.12
CA VAL A 26 -5.34 -18.33 2.69
C VAL A 26 -6.66 -18.77 3.31
N ALA A 27 -7.33 -17.88 4.07
CA ALA A 27 -8.60 -18.19 4.70
C ALA A 27 -9.71 -18.46 3.67
N ARG A 28 -9.77 -17.66 2.60
CA ARG A 28 -10.81 -17.83 1.57
C ARG A 28 -10.56 -19.00 0.66
N VAL A 29 -9.30 -19.28 0.33
CA VAL A 29 -8.94 -20.46 -0.45
C VAL A 29 -9.38 -21.72 0.29
N CYS A 30 -9.10 -21.85 1.60
CA CYS A 30 -9.59 -22.95 2.41
C CYS A 30 -11.12 -23.09 2.34
N LEU A 31 -11.84 -21.98 2.54
CA LEU A 31 -13.30 -21.98 2.55
C LEU A 31 -13.91 -22.35 1.19
N ILE A 32 -13.32 -21.90 0.08
CA ILE A 32 -13.85 -22.14 -1.28
C ILE A 32 -13.54 -23.54 -1.77
N LEU A 33 -12.33 -24.03 -1.53
CA LEU A 33 -11.89 -25.37 -1.97
C LEU A 33 -12.30 -26.47 -0.99
N GLY A 34 -12.77 -26.10 0.20
CA GLY A 34 -13.14 -27.04 1.25
C GLY A 34 -11.93 -27.79 1.81
N THR A 35 -10.78 -27.13 1.89
CA THR A 35 -9.51 -27.72 2.35
C THR A 35 -9.21 -27.29 3.78
N GLU A 36 -8.45 -28.12 4.50
CA GLU A 36 -8.12 -27.89 5.90
C GLU A 36 -6.97 -26.90 6.06
N VAL A 37 -6.04 -26.88 5.11
CA VAL A 37 -4.85 -26.04 5.16
C VAL A 37 -4.65 -25.31 3.83
N CYS A 38 -4.29 -24.03 3.91
CA CYS A 38 -3.72 -23.27 2.81
C CYS A 38 -2.46 -22.55 3.30
N SER A 39 -1.38 -22.61 2.54
CA SER A 39 -0.09 -22.04 2.93
C SER A 39 0.55 -21.29 1.77
N ILE A 40 1.24 -20.18 2.07
CA ILE A 40 2.00 -19.40 1.10
C ILE A 40 3.47 -19.40 1.51
N TYR A 41 4.32 -19.88 0.61
CA TYR A 41 5.77 -19.90 0.74
C TYR A 41 6.39 -18.91 -0.24
N ILE A 42 7.32 -18.07 0.19
CA ILE A 42 8.04 -17.13 -0.67
C ILE A 42 9.54 -17.35 -0.54
N PHE A 43 10.28 -17.16 -1.64
CA PHE A 43 11.73 -17.21 -1.62
C PHE A 43 12.32 -16.05 -0.81
N ASP A 44 13.12 -16.37 0.20
CA ASP A 44 14.03 -15.40 0.80
C ASP A 44 15.18 -15.13 -0.16
N LYS A 45 15.37 -13.86 -0.54
CA LYS A 45 16.48 -13.45 -1.41
C LYS A 45 17.84 -13.63 -0.75
N VAL A 46 17.89 -13.64 0.57
CA VAL A 46 19.15 -13.74 1.34
C VAL A 46 19.59 -15.19 1.42
N SER A 47 18.74 -16.09 1.92
CA SER A 47 19.10 -17.51 2.05
C SER A 47 18.86 -18.33 0.77
N GLY A 48 18.00 -17.86 -0.13
CA GLY A 48 17.55 -18.62 -1.30
C GLY A 48 16.52 -19.70 -0.98
N GLU A 49 16.03 -19.78 0.26
CA GLU A 49 15.10 -20.80 0.74
C GLU A 49 13.64 -20.34 0.61
N LEU A 50 12.72 -21.29 0.46
CA LEU A 50 11.29 -21.05 0.59
C LEU A 50 10.91 -20.99 2.06
N LYS A 51 10.36 -19.85 2.49
CA LYS A 51 9.89 -19.66 3.86
C LYS A 51 8.38 -19.52 3.90
N LEU A 52 7.75 -20.15 4.89
CA LEU A 52 6.32 -20.01 5.13
C LEU A 52 6.02 -18.61 5.65
N ILE A 53 5.26 -17.82 4.88
CA ILE A 53 4.97 -16.43 5.23
C ILE A 53 3.55 -16.19 5.72
N GLU A 54 2.62 -17.07 5.35
CA GLU A 54 1.24 -17.01 5.83
C GLU A 54 0.58 -18.37 5.66
N ASN A 55 -0.35 -18.70 6.56
CA ASN A 55 -1.13 -19.93 6.45
C ASN A 55 -2.48 -19.82 7.15
N GLU A 56 -3.42 -20.64 6.69
CA GLU A 56 -4.63 -21.03 7.41
C GLU A 56 -4.55 -22.52 7.69
N GLY A 57 -4.83 -22.95 8.92
CA GLY A 57 -4.86 -24.36 9.33
C GLY A 57 -3.66 -24.85 10.13
N PHE A 58 -2.49 -24.19 10.05
CA PHE A 58 -1.39 -24.43 11.00
C PHE A 58 -1.39 -23.45 12.16
N HIS A 59 -0.63 -23.78 13.21
CA HIS A 59 -0.39 -22.85 14.29
C HIS A 59 0.43 -21.65 13.79
N ARG A 60 0.09 -20.44 14.23
CA ARG A 60 0.78 -19.20 13.80
C ARG A 60 2.29 -19.21 14.04
N SER A 61 2.79 -20.00 14.99
CA SER A 61 4.22 -20.19 15.26
C SER A 61 4.99 -20.86 14.11
N ALA A 62 4.30 -21.46 13.13
CA ALA A 62 4.92 -22.03 11.94
C ALA A 62 5.43 -20.94 10.97
N ILE A 63 4.80 -19.76 10.97
CA ILE A 63 5.17 -18.63 10.11
C ILE A 63 6.58 -18.17 10.48
N GLY A 64 7.45 -18.01 9.47
CA GLY A 64 8.86 -17.62 9.65
C GLY A 64 9.79 -18.72 10.18
N THR A 65 9.26 -19.76 10.83
CA THR A 65 10.05 -20.89 11.37
C THR A 65 10.27 -21.98 10.32
N VAL A 66 9.27 -22.26 9.49
CA VAL A 66 9.36 -23.29 8.45
C VAL A 66 10.11 -22.74 7.24
N SER A 67 11.23 -23.37 6.92
CA SER A 67 12.06 -23.11 5.75
C SER A 67 12.35 -24.40 4.99
N LEU A 68 12.46 -24.27 3.66
CA LEU A 68 12.66 -25.35 2.71
C LEU A 68 13.75 -24.91 1.72
N ALA A 69 14.80 -25.70 1.56
CA ALA A 69 15.79 -25.46 0.53
C ALA A 69 15.17 -25.60 -0.88
N PRO A 70 15.75 -24.98 -1.92
CA PRO A 70 15.34 -25.21 -3.30
C PRO A 70 15.30 -26.70 -3.66
N GLY A 71 14.17 -27.16 -4.22
CA GLY A 71 13.96 -28.57 -4.58
C GLY A 71 13.65 -29.52 -3.42
N GLU A 72 13.65 -29.02 -2.17
CA GLU A 72 13.31 -29.78 -0.98
C GLU A 72 11.79 -29.90 -0.80
N GLY A 73 11.32 -31.10 -0.46
CA GLY A 73 9.89 -31.33 -0.26
C GLY A 73 9.09 -31.33 -1.57
N VAL A 74 7.80 -31.62 -1.48
CA VAL A 74 6.86 -31.45 -2.61
C VAL A 74 6.65 -29.97 -2.96
N VAL A 75 6.76 -29.08 -1.99
CA VAL A 75 6.67 -27.63 -2.19
C VAL A 75 7.87 -27.13 -3.01
N GLY A 76 9.10 -27.53 -2.66
CA GLY A 76 10.29 -27.17 -3.43
C GLY A 76 10.28 -27.76 -4.84
N LEU A 77 9.67 -28.94 -5.04
CA LEU A 77 9.48 -29.51 -6.37
C LEU A 77 8.56 -28.66 -7.26
N VAL A 78 7.47 -28.10 -6.69
CA VAL A 78 6.60 -27.14 -7.41
C VAL A 78 7.40 -25.90 -7.82
N ALA A 79 8.21 -25.36 -6.90
CA ALA A 79 9.03 -24.19 -7.18
C ALA A 79 10.11 -24.46 -8.24
N GLU A 80 10.73 -25.64 -8.21
CA GLU A 80 11.76 -26.08 -9.17
C GLU A 80 11.18 -26.25 -10.58
N ARG A 81 10.00 -26.88 -10.69
CA ARG A 81 9.33 -27.08 -11.98
C ARG A 81 8.70 -25.82 -12.54
N GLY A 82 8.22 -24.93 -11.67
CA GLY A 82 7.40 -23.80 -12.09
C GLY A 82 6.06 -24.21 -12.68
N GLU A 83 5.54 -25.38 -12.29
CA GLU A 83 4.27 -25.96 -12.76
C GLU A 83 3.44 -26.47 -11.57
N PRO A 84 2.10 -26.45 -11.65
CA PRO A 84 1.24 -27.05 -10.63
C PRO A 84 1.53 -28.54 -10.37
N LEU A 85 1.35 -28.96 -9.12
CA LEU A 85 1.50 -30.35 -8.70
C LEU A 85 0.30 -30.76 -7.86
N ASN A 86 -0.46 -31.73 -8.36
CA ASN A 86 -1.71 -32.22 -7.78
C ASN A 86 -1.56 -33.71 -7.45
N ILE A 87 -1.43 -34.03 -6.16
CA ILE A 87 -1.10 -35.35 -5.63
C ILE A 87 -2.25 -35.82 -4.72
N GLU A 88 -2.76 -37.01 -4.97
CA GLU A 88 -3.85 -37.62 -4.20
C GLU A 88 -3.42 -38.05 -2.80
N ASN A 89 -2.25 -38.67 -2.70
CA ASN A 89 -1.62 -39.06 -1.44
C ASN A 89 -0.14 -38.67 -1.44
N VAL A 90 0.15 -37.53 -0.81
CA VAL A 90 1.48 -36.93 -0.73
C VAL A 90 2.39 -37.72 0.19
N SER A 91 1.85 -38.45 1.17
CA SER A 91 2.64 -39.25 2.11
C SER A 91 3.42 -40.38 1.42
N GLU A 92 2.96 -40.83 0.25
CA GLU A 92 3.65 -41.83 -0.59
C GLU A 92 4.67 -41.20 -1.57
N HIS A 93 4.71 -39.87 -1.69
CA HIS A 93 5.56 -39.21 -2.66
C HIS A 93 7.05 -39.25 -2.23
N PRO A 94 8.00 -39.62 -3.11
CA PRO A 94 9.42 -39.78 -2.72
C PRO A 94 10.10 -38.52 -2.18
N ARG A 95 9.57 -37.35 -2.52
CA ARG A 95 10.03 -36.04 -2.01
C ARG A 95 9.15 -35.49 -0.89
N TYR A 96 8.26 -36.27 -0.30
CA TYR A 96 7.47 -35.79 0.83
C TYR A 96 8.35 -35.60 2.06
N ARG A 97 8.13 -34.47 2.74
CA ARG A 97 8.82 -34.13 3.97
C ARG A 97 7.77 -33.65 4.97
N HIS A 98 7.73 -34.32 6.12
CA HIS A 98 6.82 -33.99 7.22
C HIS A 98 7.50 -33.02 8.19
N PHE A 99 6.81 -31.95 8.56
CA PHE A 99 7.29 -30.98 9.54
C PHE A 99 6.64 -31.21 10.91
N SER A 100 7.09 -32.25 11.61
CA SER A 100 6.60 -32.60 12.96
C SER A 100 6.73 -31.48 14.00
N ALA A 101 7.66 -30.54 13.80
CA ALA A 101 7.93 -29.44 14.73
C ALA A 101 6.79 -28.40 14.86
N ILE A 102 5.86 -28.34 13.90
CA ILE A 102 4.73 -27.40 13.91
C ILE A 102 3.39 -28.05 14.26
N GLY A 103 3.39 -29.30 14.73
CA GLY A 103 2.18 -30.05 15.03
C GLY A 103 1.39 -30.47 13.78
N GLU A 104 2.08 -30.62 12.64
CA GLU A 104 1.50 -31.08 11.39
C GLU A 104 0.95 -32.51 11.58
N GLU A 105 -0.37 -32.71 11.53
CA GLU A 105 -0.94 -34.04 11.34
C GLU A 105 -0.70 -34.49 9.89
N PRO A 106 -0.52 -35.80 9.60
CA PRO A 106 -0.20 -36.25 8.25
C PRO A 106 -1.34 -35.91 7.28
N PHE A 107 -1.07 -35.02 6.32
CA PHE A 107 -1.97 -34.75 5.21
C PHE A 107 -1.74 -35.73 4.07
N SER A 108 -2.81 -36.04 3.35
CA SER A 108 -2.77 -36.91 2.17
C SER A 108 -2.85 -36.08 0.89
N ALA A 109 -3.96 -35.40 0.62
CA ALA A 109 -4.09 -34.65 -0.62
C ALA A 109 -3.26 -33.37 -0.60
N PHE A 110 -2.61 -33.07 -1.73
CA PHE A 110 -1.78 -31.88 -1.92
C PHE A 110 -2.03 -31.27 -3.30
N LEU A 111 -2.30 -29.97 -3.34
CA LEU A 111 -2.22 -29.18 -4.56
C LEU A 111 -1.31 -27.98 -4.30
N GLY A 112 -0.19 -27.93 -5.02
CA GLY A 112 0.75 -26.81 -4.99
C GLY A 112 0.81 -26.11 -6.34
N VAL A 113 0.82 -24.79 -6.33
CA VAL A 113 0.84 -23.94 -7.52
C VAL A 113 1.94 -22.89 -7.38
N PRO A 114 2.76 -22.68 -8.42
CA PRO A 114 3.84 -21.69 -8.39
C PRO A 114 3.31 -20.26 -8.47
N VAL A 115 3.82 -19.38 -7.62
CA VAL A 115 3.57 -17.94 -7.66
C VAL A 115 4.61 -17.32 -8.59
N THR A 116 4.23 -17.02 -9.84
CA THR A 116 5.18 -16.64 -10.90
C THR A 116 4.96 -15.21 -11.37
N HIS A 117 6.02 -14.40 -11.40
CA HIS A 117 6.01 -13.04 -11.95
C HIS A 117 7.15 -12.87 -12.97
N ASN A 118 6.86 -12.32 -14.16
CA ASN A 118 7.86 -12.12 -15.23
C ASN A 118 8.75 -13.35 -15.52
N ARG A 119 8.14 -14.55 -15.60
CA ARG A 119 8.82 -15.85 -15.79
C ARG A 119 9.76 -16.28 -14.65
N ARG A 120 9.69 -15.63 -13.49
CA ARG A 120 10.42 -16.01 -12.27
C ARG A 120 9.43 -16.52 -11.23
N VAL A 121 9.72 -17.69 -10.66
CA VAL A 121 8.99 -18.22 -9.50
C VAL A 121 9.40 -17.41 -8.27
N LEU A 122 8.44 -16.70 -7.68
CA LEU A 122 8.62 -15.94 -6.44
C LEU A 122 8.33 -16.79 -5.21
N GLY A 123 7.55 -17.86 -5.37
CA GLY A 123 7.16 -18.75 -4.28
C GLY A 123 6.13 -19.79 -4.72
N VAL A 124 5.41 -20.35 -3.75
CA VAL A 124 4.41 -21.41 -3.96
C VAL A 124 3.21 -21.18 -3.03
N ILE A 125 2.00 -21.33 -3.56
CA ILE A 125 0.78 -21.46 -2.76
C ILE A 125 0.34 -22.92 -2.75
N THR A 126 -0.03 -23.44 -1.60
CA THR A 126 -0.42 -24.85 -1.44
C THR A 126 -1.74 -24.98 -0.69
N VAL A 127 -2.49 -26.04 -1.00
CA VAL A 127 -3.64 -26.50 -0.21
C VAL A 127 -3.49 -27.98 0.11
N GLN A 128 -3.92 -28.36 1.32
CA GLN A 128 -3.75 -29.70 1.87
C GLN A 128 -4.99 -30.13 2.68
N GLN A 129 -5.23 -31.45 2.74
CA GLN A 129 -6.26 -32.07 3.57
C GLN A 129 -5.90 -33.52 3.90
N ARG A 130 -6.46 -34.04 5.01
CA ARG A 130 -6.22 -35.43 5.46
C ARG A 130 -6.85 -36.49 4.59
N GLU A 131 -7.97 -36.18 3.93
CA GLU A 131 -8.65 -37.14 3.05
C GLU A 131 -7.92 -37.24 1.71
N ASP A 132 -7.65 -38.49 1.29
CA ASP A 132 -7.15 -38.81 -0.05
C ASP A 132 -8.11 -38.26 -1.10
N ARG A 133 -7.59 -37.38 -1.95
CA ARG A 133 -8.38 -36.72 -3.00
C ARG A 133 -7.47 -36.14 -4.06
N ARG A 134 -7.86 -36.27 -5.30
CA ARG A 134 -7.31 -35.47 -6.40
C ARG A 134 -8.14 -34.22 -6.62
N PHE A 135 -7.50 -33.06 -6.64
CA PHE A 135 -8.19 -31.79 -6.91
C PHE A 135 -8.65 -31.76 -8.37
N ARG A 136 -9.83 -31.22 -8.60
CA ARG A 136 -10.41 -31.11 -9.95
C ARG A 136 -9.72 -30.02 -10.75
N GLU A 137 -9.85 -30.08 -12.07
CA GLU A 137 -9.26 -29.10 -12.99
C GLU A 137 -9.76 -27.66 -12.72
N ASP A 138 -11.02 -27.49 -12.29
CA ASP A 138 -11.57 -26.18 -11.92
C ASP A 138 -10.97 -25.63 -10.63
N GLU A 139 -10.61 -26.49 -9.68
CA GLU A 139 -9.92 -26.12 -8.43
C GLU A 139 -8.46 -25.72 -8.70
N GLU A 140 -7.77 -26.50 -9.55
CA GLU A 140 -6.41 -26.21 -9.98
C GLU A 140 -6.33 -24.89 -10.78
N ALA A 141 -7.25 -24.68 -11.73
CA ALA A 141 -7.33 -23.44 -12.49
C ALA A 141 -7.64 -22.22 -11.61
N PHE A 142 -8.52 -22.40 -10.61
CA PHE A 142 -8.81 -21.37 -9.62
C PHE A 142 -7.57 -20.97 -8.82
N LEU A 143 -6.85 -21.94 -8.25
CA LEU A 143 -5.65 -21.68 -7.46
C LEU A 143 -4.52 -21.10 -8.32
N THR A 144 -4.37 -21.57 -9.57
CA THR A 144 -3.44 -21.02 -10.57
C THR A 144 -3.70 -19.55 -10.87
N THR A 145 -4.96 -19.18 -11.05
CA THR A 145 -5.33 -17.80 -11.31
C THR A 145 -5.08 -16.91 -10.08
N LEU A 146 -5.37 -17.40 -8.89
CA LEU A 146 -5.05 -16.70 -7.64
C LEU A 146 -3.54 -16.55 -7.43
N ALA A 147 -2.73 -17.57 -7.74
CA ALA A 147 -1.28 -17.51 -7.65
C ALA A 147 -0.69 -16.42 -8.57
N ALA A 148 -1.25 -16.24 -9.77
CA ALA A 148 -0.86 -15.16 -10.67
C ALA A 148 -1.19 -13.76 -10.10
N GLN A 149 -2.34 -13.61 -9.43
CA GLN A 149 -2.69 -12.36 -8.75
C GLN A 149 -1.77 -12.10 -7.55
N LEU A 150 -1.53 -13.12 -6.73
CA LEU A 150 -0.62 -13.08 -5.60
C LEU A 150 0.80 -12.68 -6.04
N ALA A 151 1.26 -13.15 -7.20
CA ALA A 151 2.57 -12.80 -7.74
C ALA A 151 2.77 -11.29 -7.91
N ASN A 152 1.72 -10.56 -8.32
CA ASN A 152 1.77 -9.10 -8.45
C ASN A 152 1.86 -8.41 -7.09
N VAL A 153 1.13 -8.91 -6.09
CA VAL A 153 1.13 -8.38 -4.72
C VAL A 153 2.50 -8.61 -4.08
N VAL A 154 3.05 -9.82 -4.20
CA VAL A 154 4.38 -10.19 -3.71
C VAL A 154 5.46 -9.35 -4.39
N ALA A 155 5.41 -9.19 -5.72
CA ALA A 155 6.40 -8.40 -6.45
C ALA A 155 6.42 -6.92 -5.98
N ARG A 156 5.25 -6.33 -5.70
CA ARG A 156 5.16 -4.97 -5.14
C ARG A 156 5.71 -4.91 -3.71
N ALA A 157 5.31 -5.87 -2.86
CA ALA A 157 5.77 -5.92 -1.47
C ALA A 157 7.30 -6.10 -1.38
N ASP A 158 7.87 -6.93 -2.25
CA ASP A 158 9.30 -7.18 -2.38
C ASP A 158 10.07 -5.93 -2.84
N ALA A 159 9.54 -5.18 -3.81
CA ALA A 159 10.12 -3.89 -4.23
C ALA A 159 10.18 -2.86 -3.09
N THR A 160 9.27 -2.96 -2.11
CA THR A 160 9.23 -2.11 -0.91
C THR A 160 9.96 -2.70 0.30
N GLY A 161 10.63 -3.85 0.16
CA GLY A 161 11.37 -4.52 1.25
C GLY A 161 10.51 -5.22 2.31
N ARG A 162 9.17 -5.25 2.14
CA ARG A 162 8.24 -5.83 3.12
C ARG A 162 8.32 -7.34 3.22
N VAL A 163 8.60 -8.01 2.09
CA VAL A 163 8.80 -9.47 2.08
C VAL A 163 9.99 -9.84 2.97
N SER A 164 11.12 -9.15 2.82
CA SER A 164 12.30 -9.39 3.67
C SER A 164 12.06 -9.14 5.16
N ALA A 165 11.22 -8.16 5.50
CA ALA A 165 10.85 -7.86 6.89
C ALA A 165 10.01 -8.98 7.55
N ILE A 166 9.14 -9.66 6.79
CA ILE A 166 8.37 -10.81 7.28
C ILE A 166 9.26 -12.04 7.44
N LEU A 167 10.20 -12.22 6.51
CA LEU A 167 11.03 -13.42 6.43
C LEU A 167 12.11 -13.53 7.51
N ASN A 168 12.43 -12.43 8.20
CA ASN A 168 13.52 -12.37 9.16
C ASN A 168 13.10 -11.53 10.38
N ALA A 169 12.80 -12.18 11.51
CA ALA A 169 12.48 -11.51 12.78
C ALA A 169 13.66 -10.69 13.34
N ASP A 170 14.90 -11.08 13.00
CA ASP A 170 16.15 -10.38 13.32
C ASP A 170 16.63 -9.46 12.18
N TYR A 171 15.76 -9.12 11.22
CA TYR A 171 16.10 -8.21 10.13
C TYR A 171 16.42 -6.81 10.67
N VAL A 172 17.71 -6.55 10.87
CA VAL A 172 18.24 -5.19 10.86
C VAL A 172 18.17 -4.73 9.40
N PRO A 173 17.45 -3.63 9.08
CA PRO A 173 17.41 -3.12 7.72
C PRO A 173 18.85 -2.95 7.23
N THR A 174 19.24 -3.65 6.16
CA THR A 174 20.45 -3.24 5.44
C THR A 174 20.27 -1.79 5.06
N ASP A 175 21.27 -0.95 5.35
CA ASP A 175 21.28 0.47 4.99
C ASP A 175 20.78 0.63 3.56
N VAL A 176 19.54 1.11 3.41
CA VAL A 176 18.96 1.32 2.10
C VAL A 176 19.54 2.63 1.58
N ARG A 177 20.42 2.51 0.59
CA ARG A 177 21.02 3.68 -0.05
C ARG A 177 20.13 4.15 -1.19
N TYR A 178 19.58 5.34 -1.03
CA TYR A 178 18.93 6.07 -2.11
C TYR A 178 19.94 7.07 -2.70
N GLU A 179 20.10 7.07 -4.02
CA GLU A 179 20.81 8.14 -4.71
C GLU A 179 19.85 9.32 -4.91
N GLY A 180 20.26 10.50 -4.44
CA GLY A 180 19.48 11.74 -4.55
C GLY A 180 20.31 12.87 -5.11
N ILE A 181 19.65 13.99 -5.41
CA ILE A 181 20.31 15.24 -5.82
C ILE A 181 20.66 16.01 -4.54
N ALA A 182 21.94 16.38 -4.37
CA ALA A 182 22.40 17.08 -3.17
C ALA A 182 21.85 18.52 -3.14
N GLY A 183 20.99 18.82 -2.16
CA GLY A 183 20.48 20.19 -1.90
C GLY A 183 21.39 21.03 -1.00
N ALA A 184 22.14 20.39 -0.09
CA ALA A 184 23.11 21.03 0.79
C ALA A 184 24.28 20.08 1.11
N PRO A 185 25.52 20.57 1.28
CA PRO A 185 26.68 19.75 1.64
C PRO A 185 26.66 19.35 3.12
N GLY A 186 27.04 18.11 3.45
CA GLY A 186 27.19 17.63 4.82
C GLY A 186 26.87 16.14 5.00
N ILE A 187 27.07 15.64 6.23
CA ILE A 187 26.63 14.29 6.66
C ILE A 187 25.76 14.49 7.90
N ALA A 188 24.54 13.95 7.88
CA ALA A 188 23.62 13.95 9.00
C ALA A 188 23.26 12.51 9.39
N ILE A 189 23.14 12.25 10.68
CA ILE A 189 22.69 10.96 11.24
C ILE A 189 21.59 11.29 12.25
N GLY A 190 20.45 10.61 12.14
CA GLY A 190 19.28 10.86 12.98
C GLY A 190 18.13 9.91 12.65
N THR A 191 17.08 9.96 13.45
CA THR A 191 15.86 9.17 13.27
C THR A 191 15.06 9.72 12.09
N ALA A 192 14.81 8.87 11.10
CA ALA A 192 13.94 9.19 9.98
C ALA A 192 12.49 9.38 10.44
N VAL A 193 11.90 10.53 10.13
CA VAL A 193 10.48 10.81 10.32
C VAL A 193 9.87 11.12 8.96
N VAL A 194 8.95 10.26 8.53
CA VAL A 194 8.24 10.42 7.26
C VAL A 194 7.09 11.41 7.45
N ILE A 195 7.14 12.51 6.73
CA ILE A 195 6.10 13.52 6.66
C ILE A 195 5.35 13.31 5.33
N GLY A 196 4.13 12.79 5.41
CA GLY A 196 3.19 12.78 4.30
C GLY A 196 2.23 13.96 4.35
N PRO A 197 1.53 14.27 3.25
CA PRO A 197 0.44 15.25 3.28
C PRO A 197 -0.64 14.74 4.24
N SER A 198 -1.09 15.61 5.16
CA SER A 198 -2.11 15.26 6.16
C SER A 198 -3.47 14.94 5.55
N ALA A 199 -3.68 15.25 4.27
CA ALA A 199 -4.89 14.93 3.54
C ALA A 199 -4.60 14.59 2.07
N ASN A 200 -5.41 13.72 1.48
CA ASN A 200 -5.31 13.35 0.07
C ASN A 200 -6.60 13.68 -0.69
N LEU A 201 -6.50 14.62 -1.64
CA LEU A 201 -7.61 15.05 -2.50
C LEU A 201 -8.16 13.90 -3.36
N ASP A 202 -7.32 12.98 -3.82
CA ASP A 202 -7.71 11.91 -4.75
C ASP A 202 -8.65 10.87 -4.09
N HIS A 203 -8.67 10.80 -2.76
CA HIS A 203 -9.54 9.89 -2.00
C HIS A 203 -10.87 10.52 -1.54
N VAL A 204 -11.10 11.81 -1.81
CA VAL A 204 -12.37 12.46 -1.42
C VAL A 204 -13.51 11.95 -2.31
N PRO A 205 -14.61 11.41 -1.76
CA PRO A 205 -15.73 10.91 -2.56
C PRO A 205 -16.62 12.03 -3.11
N ASN A 206 -17.40 11.72 -4.14
CA ASN A 206 -18.49 12.57 -4.60
C ASN A 206 -19.68 12.44 -3.66
N LYS A 207 -20.16 13.57 -3.13
CA LYS A 207 -21.39 13.66 -2.34
C LYS A 207 -22.09 14.98 -2.64
N GLU A 208 -23.41 14.91 -2.68
CA GLU A 208 -24.28 16.08 -2.71
C GLU A 208 -24.65 16.48 -1.28
N THR A 209 -25.06 17.74 -1.10
CA THR A 209 -25.48 18.30 0.18
C THR A 209 -26.73 19.14 0.01
N ASP A 210 -27.70 18.93 0.91
CA ASP A 210 -28.85 19.81 1.05
C ASP A 210 -28.54 21.00 1.99
N GLU A 211 -27.42 20.93 2.73
CA GLU A 211 -27.01 21.92 3.73
C GLU A 211 -25.89 22.84 3.20
N VAL A 212 -26.14 23.49 2.07
CA VAL A 212 -25.19 24.41 1.39
C VAL A 212 -24.61 25.46 2.35
N ALA A 213 -25.43 26.03 3.23
CA ALA A 213 -24.99 27.04 4.18
C ALA A 213 -23.99 26.50 5.23
N ALA A 214 -24.17 25.26 5.69
CA ALA A 214 -23.28 24.62 6.65
C ALA A 214 -21.91 24.31 6.00
N GLU A 215 -21.94 23.83 4.75
CA GLU A 215 -20.73 23.53 3.96
C GLU A 215 -19.94 24.80 3.65
N LEU A 216 -20.60 25.89 3.27
CA LEU A 216 -19.95 27.20 3.08
C LEU A 216 -19.28 27.69 4.37
N THR A 217 -19.99 27.59 5.51
CA THR A 217 -19.44 27.99 6.82
C THR A 217 -18.22 27.15 7.19
N SER A 218 -18.27 25.84 6.95
CA SER A 218 -17.15 24.94 7.21
C SER A 218 -15.94 25.27 6.33
N PHE A 219 -16.19 25.56 5.05
CA PHE A 219 -15.17 25.95 4.09
C PHE A 219 -14.51 27.29 4.44
N ASP A 220 -15.30 28.33 4.75
CA ASP A 220 -14.78 29.64 5.13
C ASP A 220 -13.90 29.55 6.37
N ARG A 221 -14.34 28.77 7.38
CA ARG A 221 -13.53 28.50 8.57
C ARG A 221 -12.21 27.80 8.24
N ALA A 222 -12.19 26.87 7.29
CA ALA A 222 -10.97 26.21 6.85
C ALA A 222 -10.03 27.19 6.14
N ILE A 223 -10.54 28.04 5.25
CA ILE A 223 -9.77 29.08 4.55
C ILE A 223 -9.14 30.06 5.54
N ASP A 224 -9.90 30.54 6.52
CA ASP A 224 -9.40 31.48 7.54
C ASP A 224 -8.27 30.85 8.37
N ARG A 225 -8.39 29.57 8.75
CA ARG A 225 -7.34 28.85 9.47
C ARG A 225 -6.09 28.65 8.62
N VAL A 226 -6.24 28.33 7.33
CA VAL A 226 -5.10 28.19 6.41
C VAL A 226 -4.39 29.53 6.22
N ARG A 227 -5.15 30.62 6.04
CA ARG A 227 -4.61 31.97 5.90
C ARG A 227 -3.76 32.35 7.12
N ALA A 228 -4.30 32.16 8.32
CA ALA A 228 -3.59 32.44 9.56
C ALA A 228 -2.29 31.61 9.70
N ASP A 229 -2.33 30.32 9.36
CA ASP A 229 -1.15 29.42 9.42
C ASP A 229 -0.06 29.84 8.41
N ILE A 230 -0.45 30.29 7.21
CA ILE A 230 0.48 30.82 6.19
C ILE A 230 1.14 32.12 6.69
N GLU A 231 0.35 33.05 7.22
CA GLU A 231 0.85 34.33 7.73
C GLU A 231 1.75 34.18 8.96
N GLU A 232 1.43 33.24 9.86
CA GLU A 232 2.28 32.91 11.01
C GLU A 232 3.63 32.32 10.57
N THR A 233 3.59 31.41 9.59
CA THR A 233 4.80 30.80 9.01
C THR A 233 5.67 31.85 8.32
N ASP A 234 5.09 32.72 7.50
CA ASP A 234 5.80 33.81 6.82
C ASP A 234 6.46 34.76 7.84
N ARG A 235 5.72 35.14 8.90
CA ARG A 235 6.26 36.00 9.97
C ARG A 235 7.43 35.34 10.69
N SER A 236 7.32 34.06 11.06
CA SER A 236 8.37 33.34 11.78
C SER A 236 9.65 33.16 10.94
N LEU A 237 9.53 33.06 9.62
CA LEU A 237 10.66 32.85 8.71
C LEU A 237 11.17 34.15 8.06
N SER A 238 10.50 35.29 8.32
CA SER A 238 10.79 36.59 7.72
C SER A 238 12.21 37.13 7.95
N GLU A 239 12.89 36.72 9.03
CA GLU A 239 14.28 37.12 9.29
C GLU A 239 15.31 36.23 8.58
N HIS A 240 14.91 35.04 8.15
CA HIS A 240 15.82 33.99 7.69
C HIS A 240 15.66 33.64 6.19
N LEU A 241 14.60 34.12 5.52
CA LEU A 241 14.35 33.85 4.10
C LEU A 241 14.65 35.05 3.17
N PRO A 242 15.39 34.84 2.06
CA PRO A 242 15.44 35.71 0.90
C PRO A 242 14.09 36.24 0.40
N ALA A 243 14.10 37.43 -0.19
CA ALA A 243 12.88 38.10 -0.67
C ALA A 243 12.12 37.33 -1.77
N GLN A 244 12.80 36.50 -2.57
CA GLN A 244 12.18 35.68 -3.61
C GLN A 244 11.32 34.55 -3.03
N GLU A 245 11.74 33.96 -1.91
CA GLU A 245 10.99 32.87 -1.25
C GLU A 245 9.76 33.41 -0.52
N ARG A 246 9.81 34.66 -0.04
CA ARG A 246 8.64 35.35 0.53
C ARG A 246 7.51 35.58 -0.47
N ALA A 247 7.85 35.75 -1.75
CA ALA A 247 6.85 35.94 -2.80
C ALA A 247 5.92 34.72 -2.96
N LEU A 248 6.37 33.52 -2.55
CA LEU A 248 5.55 32.30 -2.56
C LEU A 248 4.39 32.39 -1.57
N PHE A 249 4.63 32.89 -0.35
CA PHE A 249 3.57 33.07 0.65
C PHE A 249 2.50 34.05 0.16
N SER A 250 2.91 35.15 -0.48
CA SER A 250 1.95 36.09 -1.09
C SER A 250 1.13 35.44 -2.20
N ALA A 251 1.75 34.59 -3.03
CA ALA A 251 1.02 33.85 -4.07
C ALA A 251 -0.01 32.88 -3.47
N TYR A 252 0.34 32.16 -2.41
CA TYR A 252 -0.61 31.27 -1.71
C TYR A 252 -1.79 32.03 -1.11
N LEU A 253 -1.54 33.18 -0.48
CA LEU A 253 -2.61 34.03 0.06
C LEU A 253 -3.55 34.53 -1.06
N HIS A 254 -3.01 34.98 -2.18
CA HIS A 254 -3.81 35.41 -3.32
C HIS A 254 -4.68 34.29 -3.93
N MET A 255 -4.20 33.06 -3.93
CA MET A 255 -4.99 31.92 -4.42
C MET A 255 -6.19 31.56 -3.52
N LEU A 256 -6.14 31.96 -2.25
CA LEU A 256 -7.21 31.78 -1.26
C LEU A 256 -8.25 32.91 -1.27
N ASP A 257 -8.07 33.94 -2.11
CA ASP A 257 -9.01 35.04 -2.23
C ASP A 257 -10.27 34.64 -3.03
N ASP A 258 -11.35 35.39 -2.82
CA ASP A 258 -12.65 35.14 -3.45
C ASP A 258 -12.65 35.32 -4.98
N SER A 259 -11.65 36.03 -5.52
CA SER A 259 -11.47 36.19 -6.98
C SER A 259 -10.69 35.04 -7.63
N ALA A 260 -10.23 34.07 -6.84
CA ALA A 260 -9.37 32.97 -7.27
C ALA A 260 -10.04 31.61 -6.99
N ILE A 261 -9.26 30.62 -6.55
CA ILE A 261 -9.70 29.23 -6.37
C ILE A 261 -10.81 29.15 -5.31
N ALA A 262 -10.69 29.89 -4.20
CA ALA A 262 -11.68 29.84 -3.13
C ALA A 262 -13.07 30.32 -3.58
N GLY A 263 -13.14 31.29 -4.50
CA GLY A 263 -14.40 31.73 -5.13
C GLY A 263 -15.06 30.60 -5.93
N GLU A 264 -14.30 29.95 -6.81
CA GLU A 264 -14.81 28.82 -7.62
C GLU A 264 -15.31 27.67 -6.75
N VAL A 265 -14.63 27.36 -5.64
CA VAL A 265 -15.07 26.32 -4.71
C VAL A 265 -16.41 26.69 -4.07
N ARG A 266 -16.62 27.95 -3.68
CA ARG A 266 -17.91 28.40 -3.14
C ARG A 266 -19.03 28.28 -4.15
N GLU A 267 -18.78 28.56 -5.44
CA GLU A 267 -19.79 28.35 -6.48
C GLU A 267 -20.17 26.87 -6.62
N GLU A 268 -19.18 25.96 -6.63
CA GLU A 268 -19.45 24.52 -6.68
C GLU A 268 -20.24 24.03 -5.46
N ILE A 269 -20.01 24.61 -4.27
CA ILE A 269 -20.80 24.32 -3.07
C ILE A 269 -22.24 24.81 -3.23
N ARG A 270 -22.44 26.02 -3.78
CA ARG A 270 -23.78 26.56 -4.06
C ARG A 270 -24.56 25.75 -5.09
N LEU A 271 -23.87 25.01 -5.96
CA LEU A 271 -24.47 24.06 -6.89
C LEU A 271 -24.91 22.74 -6.24
N GLY A 272 -24.74 22.57 -4.92
CA GLY A 272 -25.19 21.39 -4.17
C GLY A 272 -24.09 20.36 -3.89
N ASN A 273 -22.83 20.67 -4.17
CA ASN A 273 -21.71 19.80 -3.77
C ASN A 273 -21.28 20.10 -2.33
N TRP A 274 -20.93 19.07 -1.55
CA TRP A 274 -20.28 19.29 -0.27
C TRP A 274 -18.86 19.88 -0.42
N ALA A 275 -18.34 20.55 0.62
CA ALA A 275 -17.14 21.38 0.54
C ALA A 275 -15.89 20.60 0.10
N GLN A 276 -15.70 19.38 0.60
CA GLN A 276 -14.53 18.56 0.25
C GLN A 276 -14.56 18.17 -1.24
N GLY A 277 -15.74 17.77 -1.75
CA GLY A 277 -15.92 17.38 -3.15
C GLY A 277 -15.78 18.57 -4.11
N ALA A 278 -16.32 19.73 -3.73
CA ALA A 278 -16.17 20.99 -4.45
C ALA A 278 -14.69 21.37 -4.59
N LEU A 279 -13.95 21.36 -3.47
CA LEU A 279 -12.51 21.66 -3.45
C LEU A 279 -11.72 20.73 -4.39
N ARG A 280 -11.91 19.41 -4.27
CA ARG A 280 -11.23 18.44 -5.13
C ARG A 280 -11.51 18.70 -6.62
N THR A 281 -12.77 18.96 -6.96
CA THR A 281 -13.19 19.22 -8.35
C THR A 281 -12.53 20.47 -8.93
N VAL A 282 -12.51 21.58 -8.18
CA VAL A 282 -11.87 22.83 -8.63
C VAL A 282 -10.37 22.65 -8.78
N ILE A 283 -9.69 22.05 -7.79
CA ILE A 283 -8.25 21.81 -7.85
C ILE A 283 -7.88 20.90 -9.04
N ALA A 284 -8.60 19.80 -9.25
CA ALA A 284 -8.36 18.90 -10.38
C ALA A 284 -8.52 19.61 -11.74
N ARG A 285 -9.50 20.52 -11.85
CA ARG A 285 -9.75 21.34 -13.03
C ARG A 285 -8.58 22.30 -13.32
N HIS A 286 -8.06 22.98 -12.28
CA HIS A 286 -6.91 23.89 -12.42
C HIS A 286 -5.62 23.15 -12.76
N VAL A 287 -5.35 22.02 -12.09
CA VAL A 287 -4.20 21.15 -12.40
C VAL A 287 -4.24 20.70 -13.86
N SER A 288 -5.39 20.23 -14.34
CA SER A 288 -5.55 19.76 -15.72
C SER A 288 -5.31 20.88 -16.73
N LYS A 289 -5.81 22.09 -16.47
CA LYS A 289 -5.57 23.26 -17.34
C LYS A 289 -4.09 23.65 -17.42
N LEU A 290 -3.39 23.64 -16.27
CA LEU A 290 -1.98 24.02 -16.20
C LEU A 290 -1.06 22.97 -16.84
N GLN A 291 -1.41 21.68 -16.76
CA GLN A 291 -0.66 20.60 -17.42
C GLN A 291 -0.68 20.66 -18.94
N LEU A 292 -1.72 21.26 -19.54
CA LEU A 292 -1.84 21.42 -20.99
C LEU A 292 -0.92 22.51 -21.55
N VAL A 293 -0.25 23.30 -20.71
CA VAL A 293 0.64 24.38 -21.16
C VAL A 293 2.09 23.91 -21.13
N GLU A 294 2.76 23.94 -22.29
CA GLU A 294 4.17 23.57 -22.45
C GLU A 294 5.13 24.66 -21.91
N ASN A 295 5.04 25.00 -20.62
CA ASN A 295 5.95 25.95 -19.98
C ASN A 295 6.51 25.37 -18.67
N PRO A 296 7.86 25.26 -18.51
CA PRO A 296 8.50 24.79 -17.28
C PRO A 296 8.06 25.52 -16.01
N TYR A 297 7.87 26.85 -16.07
CA TYR A 297 7.40 27.65 -14.93
C TYR A 297 5.97 27.30 -14.50
N LEU A 298 5.12 26.88 -15.44
CA LEU A 298 3.74 26.48 -15.13
C LEU A 298 3.66 25.06 -14.54
N ARG A 299 4.69 24.22 -14.72
CA ARG A 299 4.77 22.90 -14.07
C ARG A 299 4.99 23.02 -12.56
N GLU A 300 5.82 23.97 -12.11
CA GLU A 300 6.01 24.23 -10.67
C GLU A 300 4.68 24.68 -10.03
N ARG A 301 3.92 25.54 -10.72
CA ARG A 301 2.59 25.98 -10.26
C ARG A 301 1.55 24.87 -10.12
N VAL A 302 1.69 23.75 -10.85
CA VAL A 302 0.78 22.60 -10.69
C VAL A 302 0.93 21.99 -9.30
N THR A 303 2.16 21.86 -8.81
CA THR A 303 2.47 21.32 -7.49
C THR A 303 1.94 22.27 -6.41
N ASP A 304 2.20 23.57 -6.55
CA ASP A 304 1.74 24.62 -5.63
C ASP A 304 0.20 24.62 -5.45
N VAL A 305 -0.55 24.52 -6.55
CA VAL A 305 -2.03 24.45 -6.53
C VAL A 305 -2.50 23.20 -5.79
N ARG A 306 -1.85 22.06 -6.02
CA ARG A 306 -2.22 20.79 -5.37
C ARG A 306 -1.92 20.84 -3.87
N GLU A 307 -0.76 21.35 -3.48
CA GLU A 307 -0.36 21.50 -2.08
C GLU A 307 -1.33 22.41 -1.31
N LEU A 308 -1.70 23.55 -1.90
CA LEU A 308 -2.68 24.44 -1.29
C LEU A 308 -4.02 23.74 -1.09
N GLY A 309 -4.50 23.01 -2.11
CA GLY A 309 -5.72 22.23 -2.02
C GLY A 309 -5.68 21.16 -0.92
N GLN A 310 -4.57 20.44 -0.78
CA GLN A 310 -4.38 19.45 0.29
C GLN A 310 -4.38 20.10 1.68
N ARG A 311 -3.76 21.28 1.82
CA ARG A 311 -3.75 22.03 3.08
C ARG A 311 -5.16 22.46 3.49
N VAL A 312 -5.95 23.01 2.56
CA VAL A 312 -7.35 23.37 2.83
C VAL A 312 -8.19 22.14 3.20
N LEU A 313 -7.99 21.02 2.51
CA LEU A 313 -8.67 19.76 2.81
C LEU A 313 -8.37 19.26 4.24
N ALA A 314 -7.12 19.35 4.69
CA ALA A 314 -6.74 18.94 6.04
C ALA A 314 -7.51 19.72 7.13
N TYR A 315 -7.67 21.04 6.95
CA TYR A 315 -8.46 21.86 7.86
C TYR A 315 -9.97 21.58 7.77
N LEU A 316 -10.49 21.25 6.59
CA LEU A 316 -11.89 20.82 6.41
C LEU A 316 -12.21 19.50 7.12
N GLN A 317 -11.25 18.58 7.14
CA GLN A 317 -11.39 17.28 7.81
C GLN A 317 -11.09 17.35 9.32
N ASP A 318 -10.78 18.55 9.83
CA ASP A 318 -10.32 18.81 11.19
C ASP A 318 -9.22 17.83 11.62
N ILE A 319 -8.36 17.44 10.66
CA ILE A 319 -7.19 16.62 10.93
C ILE A 319 -6.27 17.52 11.74
N HIS A 320 -6.36 17.38 13.05
CA HIS A 320 -5.46 18.03 13.97
C HIS A 320 -4.05 17.67 13.51
N ARG A 321 -3.21 18.69 13.29
CA ARG A 321 -1.77 18.50 13.42
C ARG A 321 -1.57 18.10 14.88
N ASP A 322 -1.68 16.80 15.17
CA ASP A 322 -1.08 16.24 16.36
C ASP A 322 0.33 16.84 16.41
N LYS A 323 0.70 17.43 17.55
CA LYS A 323 2.04 17.96 17.73
C LYS A 323 3.00 16.81 17.46
N PHE A 324 3.58 16.77 16.27
CA PHE A 324 4.56 15.77 15.90
C PHE A 324 5.68 15.91 16.91
N TYR A 325 5.84 14.90 17.75
CA TYR A 325 6.96 14.86 18.67
C TYR A 325 8.18 14.46 17.85
N PHE A 326 9.00 15.45 17.52
CA PHE A 326 10.25 15.21 16.83
C PHE A 326 11.30 14.77 17.86
N PRO A 327 12.01 13.65 17.62
CA PRO A 327 13.17 13.30 18.43
C PRO A 327 14.28 14.36 18.25
N GLU A 328 15.19 14.45 19.22
CA GLU A 328 16.26 15.49 19.21
C GLU A 328 17.14 15.46 17.95
N GLN A 329 17.35 14.29 17.35
CA GLN A 329 18.11 14.11 16.10
C GLN A 329 17.18 13.53 15.03
N VAL A 330 16.45 14.40 14.34
CA VAL A 330 15.48 14.00 13.32
C VAL A 330 16.00 14.23 11.90
N ILE A 331 15.74 13.27 11.01
CA ILE A 331 15.86 13.42 9.56
C ILE A 331 14.44 13.41 8.99
N LEU A 332 14.02 14.51 8.38
CA LEU A 332 12.70 14.60 7.74
C LEU A 332 12.75 13.95 6.35
N ILE A 333 11.78 13.09 6.06
CA ILE A 333 11.60 12.43 4.76
C ILE A 333 10.22 12.80 4.25
N GLY A 334 10.11 13.32 3.03
CA GLY A 334 8.85 13.69 2.39
C GLY A 334 8.94 13.55 0.88
#